data_AF-A0A0G0X779-F1
#
_entry.id   AF-A0A0G0X779-F1
#
_cell.length_a   1.000
_cell.length_b   1.000
_cell.length_c   1.000
_cell.angle_alpha   90.00
_cell.angle_beta   90.00
_cell.angle_gamma   90.00
#
_symmetry.space_group_name_H-M   'P 1'
#
loop_
_entity.id
_entity.type
_entity.pdbx_description
1 polymer ?
#
loop_
_entity_poly.entity_id
_entity_poly.type
_entity_poly.pdbx_seq_one_letter_code
_entity_poly.pdbx_strand_id
1 'polypeptide(L)'
;MDVNFPKDFDGWIEKKKQSHYKIKTPPLFKERDIWWVSVGVNVGFEEDGKNENFVRPVLIIKKFNRELFLGIPMSTKLKDNKYYVPVSVQGKTVSVMISQIRVFSSKRIWNKLSEMDEGDFFRVLEEVSKFFVLPFPPKREGRG
;
A
#
# COMPACT_ATOMS: atom_id res chain seq x y z
N MET A 1 12.66 13.30 18.56
CA MET A 1 12.18 14.51 17.87
C MET A 1 12.06 14.17 16.40
N ASP A 2 10.83 14.00 15.89
CA ASP A 2 10.62 13.79 14.46
C ASP A 2 10.91 15.13 13.76
N VAL A 3 12.04 15.18 13.05
CA VAL A 3 12.37 16.31 12.18
C VAL A 3 11.32 16.29 11.07
N ASN A 4 10.40 17.26 11.11
CA ASN A 4 9.35 17.39 10.11
C ASN A 4 9.98 17.92 8.83
N PHE A 5 10.47 17.00 7.98
CA PHE A 5 10.93 17.37 6.65
C PHE A 5 9.73 17.96 5.89
N PRO A 6 9.89 19.14 5.26
CA PRO A 6 8.81 19.73 4.49
C PRO A 6 8.37 18.76 3.40
N LYS A 7 7.06 18.50 3.34
CA LYS A 7 6.44 17.64 2.34
C LYS A 7 6.46 18.36 0.98
N ASP A 8 7.03 17.72 -0.04
CA ASP A 8 7.10 18.25 -1.41
C ASP A 8 5.81 17.95 -2.20
N PHE A 9 4.76 18.70 -1.90
CA PHE A 9 3.47 18.56 -2.59
C PHE A 9 3.56 18.96 -4.07
N ASP A 10 4.29 20.02 -4.39
CA ASP A 10 4.38 20.55 -5.76
C ASP A 10 5.15 19.59 -6.68
N GLY A 11 6.29 19.06 -6.21
CA GLY A 11 7.03 18.03 -6.91
C GLY A 11 6.19 16.76 -7.12
N TRP A 12 5.38 16.37 -6.13
CA TRP A 12 4.44 15.27 -6.31
C TRP A 12 3.36 15.56 -7.35
N ILE A 13 2.77 16.76 -7.35
CA ILE A 13 1.76 17.16 -8.36
C ILE A 13 2.35 17.03 -9.76
N GLU A 14 3.58 17.47 -9.97
CA GLU A 14 4.27 17.37 -11.26
C GLU A 14 4.49 15.89 -11.66
N LYS A 15 5.02 15.05 -10.77
CA LYS A 15 5.17 13.60 -11.02
C LYS A 15 3.85 12.89 -11.26
N LYS A 16 2.76 13.33 -10.61
CA LYS A 16 1.41 12.79 -10.79
C LYS A 16 0.88 13.09 -12.18
N LYS A 17 1.06 14.32 -12.69
CA LYS A 17 0.72 14.70 -14.07
C LYS A 17 1.50 13.85 -15.08
N GLN A 18 2.82 13.74 -14.89
CA GLN A 18 3.67 12.91 -15.75
C GLN A 18 3.21 11.45 -15.77
N SER A 19 2.90 10.87 -14.61
CA SER A 19 2.38 9.49 -14.51
C SER A 19 1.02 9.33 -15.21
N HIS A 20 0.15 10.34 -15.15
CA HIS A 20 -1.16 10.31 -15.80
C HIS A 20 -1.06 10.32 -17.33
N TYR A 21 -0.26 11.25 -17.88
CA TYR A 21 -0.10 11.43 -19.32
C TYR A 21 0.91 10.48 -19.98
N LYS A 22 1.62 9.67 -19.20
CA LYS A 22 2.55 8.65 -19.72
C LYS A 22 1.80 7.69 -20.65
N ILE A 23 2.23 7.65 -21.92
CA ILE A 23 1.67 6.80 -22.98
C ILE A 23 2.16 5.34 -22.87
N LYS A 24 3.12 5.06 -21.99
CA LYS A 24 3.66 3.71 -21.80
C LYS A 24 2.62 2.77 -21.21
N THR A 25 2.46 1.62 -21.85
CA THR A 25 1.68 0.50 -21.34
C THR A 25 2.20 0.06 -19.96
N PRO A 26 1.35 0.04 -18.91
CA PRO A 26 1.72 -0.45 -17.59
C PRO A 26 2.15 -1.93 -17.64
N PRO A 27 3.04 -2.37 -16.72
CA PRO A 27 3.44 -3.77 -16.65
C PRO A 27 2.25 -4.66 -16.29
N LEU A 28 2.34 -5.94 -16.63
CA LEU A 28 1.42 -6.94 -16.11
C LEU A 28 1.75 -7.20 -14.64
N PHE A 29 0.70 -7.25 -13.81
CA PHE A 29 0.79 -7.53 -12.39
C PHE A 29 -0.30 -8.53 -11.98
N LYS A 30 -0.07 -9.19 -10.85
CA LYS A 30 -1.01 -10.13 -10.20
C LYS A 30 -0.97 -9.96 -8.68
N GLU A 31 -1.92 -10.57 -7.98
CA GLU A 31 -1.86 -10.74 -6.53
C GLU A 31 -0.52 -11.36 -6.10
N ARG A 32 -0.07 -11.04 -4.89
CA ARG A 32 1.24 -11.39 -4.29
C ARG A 32 2.44 -10.64 -4.84
N ASP A 33 2.35 -10.02 -6.01
CA ASP A 33 3.45 -9.21 -6.50
C ASP A 33 3.71 -8.03 -5.57
N ILE A 34 4.99 -7.74 -5.36
CA ILE A 34 5.45 -6.54 -4.66
C ILE A 34 6.12 -5.63 -5.69
N TRP A 35 5.59 -4.43 -5.84
CA TRP A 35 6.07 -3.45 -6.82
C TRP A 35 6.49 -2.16 -6.14
N TRP A 36 7.50 -1.50 -6.68
CA TRP A 36 7.71 -0.08 -6.40
C TRP A 36 6.60 0.73 -7.07
N VAL A 37 5.83 1.46 -6.27
CA VAL A 37 4.67 2.24 -6.73
C VAL A 37 4.83 3.67 -6.25
N SER A 38 4.52 4.65 -7.11
CA SER A 38 4.41 6.05 -6.72
C SER A 38 3.18 6.26 -5.81
N VAL A 39 3.45 6.21 -4.51
CA VAL A 39 2.52 6.46 -3.41
C VAL A 39 2.24 7.96 -3.29
N GLY A 40 3.23 8.81 -3.59
CA GLY A 40 3.05 10.27 -3.59
C GLY A 40 3.16 10.90 -2.21
N VAL A 41 2.94 12.20 -2.15
CA VAL A 41 2.91 12.97 -0.89
C VAL A 41 1.45 13.17 -0.48
N ASN A 42 1.12 12.80 0.74
CA ASN A 42 -0.22 12.69 1.28
C ASN A 42 -0.40 13.58 2.53
N VAL A 43 -1.64 13.71 2.99
CA VAL A 43 -2.00 14.60 4.09
C VAL A 43 -1.81 13.90 5.44
N GLY A 44 -1.25 14.61 6.41
CA GLY A 44 -1.15 14.12 7.80
C GLY A 44 -0.40 12.78 7.91
N PHE A 45 -1.08 11.79 8.51
CA PHE A 45 -0.54 10.46 8.85
C PHE A 45 -0.71 9.39 7.76
N GLU A 46 -1.20 9.77 6.59
CA GLU A 46 -1.17 8.89 5.42
C GLU A 46 0.28 8.60 5.03
N GLU A 47 0.57 7.36 4.64
CA GLU A 47 1.94 6.99 4.32
C GLU A 47 2.40 7.63 3.00
N ASP A 48 3.38 8.51 3.08
CA ASP A 48 4.01 9.15 1.92
C ASP A 48 4.95 8.22 1.18
N GLY A 49 5.16 8.41 -0.11
CA GLY A 49 6.30 7.87 -0.86
C GLY A 49 7.65 8.40 -0.39
N LYS A 50 8.74 7.83 -0.89
CA LYS A 50 10.11 8.33 -0.66
C LYS A 50 10.86 8.60 -1.96
N ASN A 51 11.96 9.35 -1.84
CA ASN A 51 12.85 9.75 -2.94
C ASN A 51 12.15 10.65 -3.98
N GLU A 52 12.88 11.03 -5.03
CA GLU A 52 12.43 11.91 -6.12
C GLU A 52 11.14 11.46 -6.87
N ASN A 53 10.80 10.18 -6.77
CA ASN A 53 9.64 9.60 -7.48
C ASN A 53 8.49 9.24 -6.51
N PHE A 54 8.64 9.58 -5.23
CA PHE A 54 7.67 9.33 -4.17
C PHE A 54 7.18 7.88 -4.16
N VAL A 55 8.13 6.94 -4.22
CA VAL A 55 7.88 5.51 -4.35
C VAL A 55 7.98 4.77 -3.03
N ARG A 56 7.23 3.66 -2.92
CA ARG A 56 7.41 2.61 -1.90
C ARG A 56 7.11 1.24 -2.46
N PRO A 57 7.60 0.17 -1.82
CA PRO A 57 7.11 -1.16 -2.10
C PRO A 57 5.65 -1.25 -1.68
N VAL A 58 4.82 -1.82 -2.56
CA VAL A 58 3.40 -2.05 -2.35
C VAL A 58 3.11 -3.50 -2.72
N LEU A 59 2.52 -4.25 -1.78
CA LEU A 59 2.00 -5.58 -2.01
C LEU A 59 0.65 -5.48 -2.71
N ILE A 60 0.46 -6.19 -3.83
CA ILE A 60 -0.83 -6.30 -4.51
C ILE A 60 -1.64 -7.42 -3.86
N ILE A 61 -2.79 -7.07 -3.29
CA ILE A 61 -3.67 -8.05 -2.63
C ILE A 61 -4.91 -8.39 -3.46
N LYS A 62 -5.31 -7.51 -4.39
CA LYS A 62 -6.42 -7.76 -5.30
C LYS A 62 -6.21 -7.04 -6.62
N LYS A 63 -6.24 -7.78 -7.73
CA LYS A 63 -6.32 -7.21 -9.06
C LYS A 63 -7.79 -7.00 -9.43
N PHE A 64 -8.15 -5.79 -9.81
CA PHE A 64 -9.50 -5.51 -10.31
C PHE A 64 -9.56 -5.68 -11.83
N ASN A 65 -8.56 -5.14 -12.53
CA ASN A 65 -8.39 -5.29 -13.98
C ASN A 65 -6.92 -5.01 -14.37
N ARG A 66 -6.64 -4.82 -15.67
CA ARG A 66 -5.29 -4.51 -16.16
C ARG A 66 -4.75 -3.16 -15.68
N GLU A 67 -5.62 -2.25 -15.26
CA GLU A 67 -5.26 -0.87 -14.94
C GLU A 67 -5.34 -0.51 -13.46
N LEU A 68 -6.02 -1.33 -12.65
CA LEU A 68 -6.39 -0.99 -11.28
C LEU A 68 -6.21 -2.17 -10.32
N PHE A 69 -5.68 -1.90 -9.13
CA PHE A 69 -5.50 -2.88 -8.08
C PHE A 69 -5.62 -2.29 -6.68
N LEU A 70 -5.95 -3.14 -5.71
CA LEU A 70 -5.86 -2.86 -4.29
C LEU A 70 -4.47 -3.28 -3.81
N GLY A 71 -3.78 -2.36 -3.15
CA GLY A 71 -2.43 -2.62 -2.65
C GLY A 71 -2.22 -2.08 -1.24
N ILE A 72 -1.25 -2.66 -0.55
CA ILE A 72 -0.85 -2.26 0.80
C ILE A 72 0.61 -1.80 0.78
N PRO A 73 0.89 -0.53 1.15
CA PRO A 73 2.27 -0.05 1.28
C PRO A 73 3.06 -0.82 2.34
N MET A 74 4.36 -0.96 2.10
CA MET A 74 5.28 -1.66 2.99
C MET A 74 6.32 -0.70 3.57
N SER A 75 6.92 -1.09 4.70
CA SER A 75 7.94 -0.34 5.41
C SER A 75 9.01 -1.26 5.98
N THR A 76 10.24 -0.75 6.07
CA THR A 76 11.32 -1.43 6.81
C THR A 76 11.21 -1.21 8.32
N LYS A 77 10.35 -0.28 8.77
CA LYS A 77 10.09 -0.07 10.20
C LYS A 77 9.15 -1.15 10.71
N LEU A 78 9.64 -1.98 11.63
CA LEU A 78 8.81 -2.92 12.37
C LEU A 78 8.19 -2.18 13.54
N LYS A 79 6.86 -2.26 13.68
CA LYS A 79 6.13 -1.69 14.81
C LYS A 79 5.30 -2.79 15.45
N ASP A 80 5.28 -2.80 16.77
CA ASP A 80 4.47 -3.74 17.54
C ASP A 80 3.04 -3.22 17.68
N ASN A 81 2.23 -3.40 16.64
CA ASN A 81 0.79 -3.18 16.69
C ASN A 81 0.08 -3.93 15.56
N LYS A 82 -1.24 -4.12 15.71
CA LYS A 82 -2.10 -4.88 14.79
C LYS A 82 -2.17 -4.35 13.34
N TYR A 83 -1.69 -3.14 13.07
CA TYR A 83 -1.71 -2.55 11.73
C TYR A 83 -0.43 -2.79 10.94
N TYR A 84 0.59 -3.43 11.54
CA TYR A 84 1.89 -3.71 10.92
C TYR A 84 2.14 -5.21 10.98
N VAL A 85 1.99 -5.90 9.84
CA VAL A 85 2.18 -7.35 9.76
C VAL A 85 3.60 -7.66 9.29
N PRO A 86 4.43 -8.34 10.08
CA PRO A 86 5.79 -8.71 9.67
C PRO A 86 5.78 -9.87 8.67
N VAL A 87 6.52 -9.68 7.57
CA VAL A 87 6.67 -10.61 6.46
C VAL A 87 8.14 -10.68 6.02
N SER A 88 8.54 -11.77 5.38
CA SER A 88 9.87 -11.95 4.80
C SER A 88 9.86 -11.57 3.32
N VAL A 89 10.70 -10.60 2.95
CA VAL A 89 10.89 -10.19 1.56
C VAL A 89 12.38 -10.21 1.24
N GLN A 90 12.79 -11.05 0.29
CA GLN A 90 14.18 -11.17 -0.14
C GLN A 90 15.17 -11.38 1.02
N GLY A 91 14.80 -12.22 2.00
CA GLY A 91 15.62 -12.51 3.18
C GLY A 91 15.64 -11.41 4.24
N LYS A 92 14.80 -10.37 4.13
CA LYS A 92 14.66 -9.30 5.12
C LYS A 92 13.25 -9.28 5.68
N THR A 93 13.15 -9.13 7.00
CA THR A 93 11.86 -8.88 7.66
C THR A 93 11.45 -7.43 7.45
N VAL A 94 10.27 -7.24 6.87
CA VAL A 94 9.63 -5.94 6.63
C VAL A 94 8.18 -6.00 7.09
N SER A 95 7.51 -4.85 7.20
CA SER A 95 6.11 -4.80 7.60
C SER A 95 5.20 -4.40 6.44
N VAL A 96 4.08 -5.10 6.30
CA VAL A 96 2.92 -4.64 5.52
C VAL A 96 2.05 -3.74 6.41
N MET A 97 1.75 -2.52 5.95
CA MET A 97 1.04 -1.51 6.75
C MET A 97 -0.46 -1.54 6.44
N ILE A 98 -1.20 -2.45 7.08
CA ILE A 98 -2.62 -2.74 6.81
C ILE A 98 -3.49 -1.48 6.84
N SER A 99 -3.24 -0.56 7.79
CA SER A 99 -4.01 0.68 7.91
C SER A 99 -3.82 1.66 6.73
N GLN A 100 -2.86 1.42 5.85
CA GLN A 100 -2.50 2.27 4.71
C GLN A 100 -2.94 1.65 3.37
N ILE A 101 -3.76 0.60 3.42
CA ILE A 101 -4.36 -0.04 2.25
C ILE A 101 -5.14 0.96 1.39
N ARG A 102 -4.94 0.91 0.07
CA ARG A 102 -5.69 1.75 -0.88
C ARG A 102 -5.59 1.24 -2.32
N VAL A 103 -6.42 1.83 -3.18
CA VAL A 103 -6.46 1.52 -4.61
C VAL A 103 -5.40 2.31 -5.36
N PHE A 104 -4.74 1.65 -6.31
CA PHE A 104 -3.72 2.24 -7.17
C PHE A 104 -4.02 1.98 -8.65
N SER A 105 -3.72 2.98 -9.48
CA SER A 105 -3.60 2.78 -10.93
C SER A 105 -2.25 2.16 -11.27
N SER A 106 -2.25 1.20 -12.18
CA SER A 106 -1.07 0.56 -12.77
C SER A 106 -0.08 1.54 -13.39
N LYS A 107 -0.52 2.74 -13.82
CA LYS A 107 0.36 3.82 -14.30
C LYS A 107 1.38 4.28 -13.25
N ARG A 108 1.13 3.98 -11.97
CA ARG A 108 2.00 4.32 -10.84
C ARG A 108 3.09 3.27 -10.59
N ILE A 109 3.07 2.14 -11.29
CA ILE A 109 4.03 1.04 -11.10
C ILE A 109 5.36 1.40 -11.79
N TRP A 110 6.47 1.13 -11.09
CA TRP A 110 7.83 1.31 -11.59
C TRP A 110 8.49 -0.03 -11.92
N ASN A 111 9.07 -0.68 -10.91
CA ASN A 111 9.84 -1.92 -11.06
C ASN A 111 9.33 -2.98 -10.09
N LYS A 112 9.35 -4.24 -10.53
CA LYS A 112 8.99 -5.37 -9.66
C LYS A 112 10.10 -5.52 -8.62
N LEU A 113 9.72 -5.60 -7.36
CA LEU A 113 10.66 -5.88 -6.28
C LEU A 113 10.79 -7.40 -6.09
N SER A 114 9.66 -8.08 -5.89
CA SER A 114 9.61 -9.51 -5.66
C SER A 114 8.17 -10.03 -5.78
N GLU A 115 7.98 -11.31 -5.50
CA GLU A 115 6.68 -11.93 -5.25
C GLU A 115 6.68 -12.44 -3.80
N MET A 116 5.59 -12.22 -3.08
CA MET A 116 5.42 -12.71 -1.71
C MET A 116 5.15 -14.22 -1.71
N ASP A 117 5.69 -14.93 -0.72
CA ASP A 117 5.37 -16.33 -0.52
C ASP A 117 3.91 -16.51 -0.09
N GLU A 118 3.35 -17.70 -0.30
CA GLU A 118 1.93 -17.97 -0.05
C GLU A 118 1.57 -17.91 1.43
N GLY A 119 2.48 -18.33 2.31
CA GLY A 119 2.26 -18.33 3.75
C GLY A 119 2.10 -16.91 4.28
N ASP A 120 3.05 -16.04 3.98
CA ASP A 120 3.00 -14.63 4.36
C ASP A 120 1.82 -13.91 3.72
N PHE A 121 1.53 -14.20 2.46
CA PHE A 121 0.38 -13.62 1.78
C PHE A 121 -0.94 -14.01 2.45
N PHE A 122 -1.12 -15.28 2.82
CA PHE A 122 -2.31 -15.73 3.54
C PHE A 122 -2.45 -15.05 4.90
N ARG A 123 -1.35 -14.95 5.67
CA ARG A 123 -1.33 -14.22 6.96
C ARG A 123 -1.74 -12.77 6.80
N VAL A 124 -1.24 -12.08 5.76
CA VAL A 124 -1.65 -10.71 5.46
C VAL A 124 -3.14 -10.62 5.13
N LEU A 125 -3.68 -11.50 4.30
CA LEU A 125 -5.11 -11.49 3.95
C LEU A 125 -6.01 -11.74 5.16
N GLU A 126 -5.59 -12.61 6.08
CA GLU A 126 -6.31 -12.86 7.33
C GLU A 126 -6.41 -11.59 8.18
N GLU A 127 -5.29 -10.87 8.35
CA GLU A 127 -5.26 -9.61 9.10
C GLU A 127 -6.04 -8.48 8.41
N VAL A 128 -6.00 -8.41 7.07
CA VAL A 128 -6.86 -7.50 6.29
C VAL A 128 -8.33 -7.80 6.56
N SER A 129 -8.73 -9.07 6.53
CA SER A 129 -10.12 -9.47 6.78
C SER A 129 -10.59 -9.01 8.17
N LYS A 130 -9.80 -9.27 9.21
CA LYS A 130 -10.07 -8.82 10.59
C LYS A 130 -10.22 -7.29 10.70
N PHE A 131 -9.46 -6.54 9.91
CA PHE A 131 -9.52 -5.07 9.91
C PHE A 131 -10.80 -4.51 9.28
N PHE A 132 -11.32 -5.15 8.21
CA PHE A 132 -12.51 -4.67 7.49
C PHE A 132 -13.84 -5.21 8.02
N VAL A 133 -13.84 -6.16 8.96
CA VAL A 133 -15.02 -6.48 9.75
C VAL A 133 -15.30 -5.30 10.68
N LEU A 134 -16.10 -4.34 10.21
CA LEU A 134 -16.60 -3.26 11.05
C LEU A 134 -17.50 -3.86 12.13
N PRO A 135 -17.41 -3.40 13.39
CA PRO A 135 -18.36 -3.82 14.40
C PRO A 135 -19.75 -3.37 13.92
N PHE A 136 -20.62 -4.33 13.59
CA PHE A 136 -22.02 -4.01 13.41
C PHE A 136 -22.52 -3.42 14.73
N PRO A 137 -23.18 -2.25 14.71
CA PRO A 137 -23.79 -1.75 15.93
C PRO A 137 -24.76 -2.83 16.45
N PRO A 138 -24.75 -3.13 17.76
CA PRO A 138 -25.71 -4.08 18.31
C PRO A 138 -27.12 -3.65 17.91
N LYS A 139 -27.97 -4.61 17.50
CA LYS A 139 -29.39 -4.34 17.27
C LYS A 139 -29.91 -3.64 18.52
N ARG A 140 -30.38 -2.40 18.38
CA ARG A 140 -31.09 -1.73 19.47
C ARG A 140 -32.29 -2.61 19.77
N GLU A 141 -32.32 -3.28 20.93
CA GLU A 141 -33.55 -3.87 21.42
C GLU A 141 -34.58 -2.75 21.45
N GLY A 142 -35.68 -2.95 20.72
CA GLY A 142 -36.80 -2.02 20.74
C GLY A 142 -37.24 -1.88 22.19
N ARG A 143 -37.29 -0.64 22.68
CA ARG A 143 -37.99 -0.35 23.93
C ARG A 143 -39.47 -0.67 23.66
N GLY A 144 -39.89 -1.84 24.12
CA GLY A 144 -41.31 -2.15 24.32
C GLY A 144 -41.91 -1.26 25.41
#